data_AF-B9L3Q4-F1
#
_entry.id   AF-B9L3Q4-F1
#
_cell.length_a   1.000
_cell.length_b   1.000
_cell.length_c   1.000
_cell.angle_alpha   90.00
_cell.angle_beta   90.00
_cell.angle_gamma   90.00
#
_symmetry.space_group_name_H-M   'P 1'
#
loop_
_entity.id
_entity.type
_entity.pdbx_description
1 polymer ?
#
loop_
_entity_poly.entity_id
_entity_poly.type
_entity_poly.pdbx_seq_one_letter_code
_entity_poly.pdbx_strand_id
1 'polypeptide(L)'
;MRTTTRAGCRSKTAVIVLVAVAWLLAACEGTLVPLVTPSPLAERGVTPSPAVPSSPVPPSPPLVQASPTAIVSTPAVPSETATAEATPALVPTVTVRPAPTVASRPTSPAPSTGTPILTRPVVGEPGETPTPVGTCDLALDKTVSPLAVGRTVVVTLTVQQRGTAVCPTGALVSDPLPAGFQQESTIRIVETGGTGAWQCDGTTCRAGEPLPPGYSATFTFTVSGEPGSAAENCALVSVASDADPANDARCVTLGPFPTPPVAPTPSPVACLFGFEKAIRLGGPITGGQTGSATVTIRIRNAGPEECTVRWPEFVVVDVLPAGMSLSGAVRLNVAAWSCGTSERAFQCSGPPPQPGSEVIVTVDVAVAAEAERAVNCATLDPVGAQACAVPSYSRG
;
A
#
# COMPACT_ATOMS: atom_id res chain seq x y z
N MET A 1 13.25 -64.39 49.60
CA MET A 1 12.93 -65.10 48.33
C MET A 1 13.61 -64.34 47.19
N ARG A 2 14.05 -65.10 46.18
CA ARG A 2 14.89 -64.74 45.03
C ARG A 2 14.38 -63.58 44.16
N THR A 3 15.32 -62.85 43.56
CA THR A 3 15.44 -62.31 42.16
C THR A 3 16.30 -61.01 42.23
N THR A 4 17.52 -60.80 41.67
CA THR A 4 18.20 -61.16 40.40
C THR A 4 17.25 -60.93 39.20
N THR A 5 17.52 -60.10 38.17
CA THR A 5 18.77 -59.84 37.44
C THR A 5 18.59 -58.70 36.42
N ARG A 6 19.68 -57.95 36.17
CA ARG A 6 20.28 -57.53 34.87
C ARG A 6 19.52 -56.78 33.75
N ALA A 7 20.24 -55.75 33.32
CA ALA A 7 20.33 -55.12 32.00
C ALA A 7 20.53 -56.06 30.79
N GLY A 8 20.22 -55.51 29.61
CA GLY A 8 20.59 -55.99 28.27
C GLY A 8 19.36 -56.01 27.34
N CYS A 9 19.39 -55.67 26.06
CA CYS A 9 20.47 -55.25 25.17
C CYS A 9 19.84 -54.69 23.86
N ARG A 10 20.56 -53.76 23.24
CA ARG A 10 20.57 -53.30 21.82
C ARG A 10 19.56 -53.86 20.80
N SER A 11 19.13 -52.96 19.90
CA SER A 11 19.36 -53.21 18.47
C SER A 11 19.65 -51.91 17.71
N LYS A 12 20.82 -51.90 17.05
CA LYS A 12 21.30 -50.87 16.13
C LYS A 12 20.68 -51.12 14.76
N THR A 13 19.59 -50.44 14.40
CA THR A 13 19.06 -50.49 13.02
C THR A 13 18.30 -49.20 12.69
N ALA A 14 18.99 -48.08 12.49
CA ALA A 14 18.29 -46.83 12.09
C ALA A 14 19.10 -45.91 11.16
N VAL A 15 20.25 -46.33 10.64
CA VAL A 15 21.12 -45.44 9.82
C VAL A 15 21.31 -45.95 8.38
N ILE A 16 20.73 -47.10 8.00
CA ILE A 16 20.95 -47.67 6.65
C ILE A 16 19.76 -47.43 5.68
N VAL A 17 18.62 -46.88 6.14
CA VAL A 17 17.44 -46.71 5.27
C VAL A 17 17.44 -45.37 4.50
N LEU A 18 18.21 -44.36 4.92
CA LEU A 18 18.19 -43.03 4.29
C LEU A 18 19.08 -42.88 3.05
N VAL A 19 20.03 -43.79 2.81
CA VAL A 19 20.89 -43.76 1.60
C VAL A 19 20.29 -44.55 0.44
N ALA A 20 19.41 -45.52 0.70
CA ALA A 20 18.75 -46.31 -0.34
C ALA A 20 17.61 -45.55 -1.05
N VAL A 21 16.96 -44.60 -0.39
CA VAL A 21 15.87 -43.81 -1.00
C VAL A 21 16.42 -42.70 -1.92
N ALA A 22 17.65 -42.22 -1.69
CA ALA A 22 18.30 -41.24 -2.55
C ALA A 22 18.85 -41.83 -3.86
N TRP A 23 19.09 -43.15 -3.93
CA TRP A 23 19.56 -43.83 -5.14
C TRP A 23 18.43 -44.38 -6.02
N LEU A 24 17.19 -44.41 -5.54
CA LEU A 24 16.03 -44.88 -6.31
C LEU A 24 15.28 -43.76 -7.08
N LEU A 25 15.72 -42.50 -6.95
CA LEU A 25 15.13 -41.36 -7.68
C LEU A 25 15.95 -40.92 -8.92
N ALA A 26 17.03 -41.62 -9.26
CA ALA A 26 17.91 -41.29 -10.39
C ALA A 26 17.60 -42.08 -11.69
N ALA A 27 16.34 -42.44 -11.92
CA ALA A 27 15.93 -43.18 -13.13
C ALA A 27 14.74 -42.58 -13.92
N CYS A 28 14.30 -41.37 -13.59
CA CYS A 28 13.39 -40.60 -14.45
C CYS A 28 14.08 -39.30 -14.85
N GLU A 29 14.67 -39.27 -16.04
CA GLU A 29 15.01 -38.01 -16.73
C GLU A 29 13.71 -37.34 -17.20
N GLY A 30 12.95 -36.79 -16.24
CA GLY A 30 11.85 -35.86 -16.49
C GLY A 30 12.35 -34.46 -16.15
N THR A 31 12.48 -33.59 -17.16
CA THR A 31 12.86 -32.20 -16.93
C THR A 31 11.66 -31.48 -16.33
N LEU A 32 11.68 -31.26 -15.01
CA LEU A 32 10.79 -30.32 -14.36
C LEU A 32 11.16 -28.91 -14.84
N VAL A 33 10.21 -28.17 -15.42
CA VAL A 33 10.41 -26.79 -15.86
C VAL A 33 9.85 -25.85 -14.80
N PRO A 34 10.67 -25.29 -13.90
CA PRO A 34 10.22 -24.23 -13.00
C PRO A 34 10.08 -22.92 -13.78
N LEU A 35 8.86 -22.41 -13.94
CA LEU A 35 8.66 -21.07 -14.49
C LEU A 35 8.53 -20.06 -13.35
N VAL A 36 9.64 -19.39 -13.02
CA VAL A 36 9.62 -18.19 -12.17
C VAL A 36 9.39 -17.00 -13.08
N THR A 37 8.25 -16.33 -12.95
CA THR A 37 8.00 -15.04 -13.62
C THR A 37 8.17 -13.90 -12.61
N PRO A 38 8.90 -12.82 -12.93
CA PRO A 38 9.03 -11.66 -12.07
C PRO A 38 7.69 -10.90 -11.97
N SER A 39 7.40 -10.37 -10.78
CA SER A 39 6.20 -9.58 -10.49
C SER A 39 6.06 -8.35 -11.40
N PRO A 40 4.84 -7.91 -11.74
CA PRO A 40 4.62 -6.74 -12.57
C PRO A 40 4.51 -5.48 -11.71
N LEU A 41 5.57 -4.66 -11.65
CA LEU A 41 5.48 -3.23 -11.29
C LEU A 41 6.82 -2.53 -11.56
N ALA A 42 6.94 -1.91 -12.73
CA ALA A 42 7.72 -0.69 -12.98
C ALA A 42 7.54 -0.29 -14.44
N GLU A 43 6.45 0.41 -14.74
CA GLU A 43 6.36 1.23 -15.93
C GLU A 43 7.14 2.54 -15.67
N ARG A 44 7.85 3.00 -16.70
CA ARG A 44 8.59 4.28 -16.84
C ARG A 44 10.04 4.32 -16.35
N GLY A 45 10.92 4.08 -17.33
CA GLY A 45 12.28 4.61 -17.38
C GLY A 45 12.71 4.75 -18.84
N VAL A 46 12.35 5.87 -19.47
CA VAL A 46 12.81 6.25 -20.81
C VAL A 46 14.23 6.79 -20.71
N THR A 47 15.19 6.21 -21.43
CA THR A 47 16.35 6.94 -22.01
C THR A 47 17.00 6.08 -23.11
N PRO A 48 17.62 6.70 -24.14
CA PRO A 48 17.64 6.20 -25.51
C PRO A 48 18.90 5.42 -25.86
N SER A 49 18.83 4.62 -26.92
CA SER A 49 20.01 4.04 -27.58
C SER A 49 20.20 4.68 -28.97
N PRO A 50 21.46 4.89 -29.42
CA PRO A 50 21.79 5.86 -30.47
C PRO A 50 21.65 5.28 -31.88
N ALA A 51 21.40 6.21 -32.79
CA ALA A 51 21.29 5.99 -34.23
C ALA A 51 22.61 5.54 -34.87
N VAL A 52 22.50 4.64 -35.86
CA VAL A 52 23.53 4.43 -36.90
C VAL A 52 22.84 4.66 -38.25
N PRO A 53 23.46 5.42 -39.18
CA PRO A 53 22.79 5.95 -40.36
C PRO A 53 22.87 4.99 -41.55
N SER A 54 21.79 4.89 -42.32
CA SER A 54 21.81 4.32 -43.68
C SER A 54 21.47 5.45 -44.65
N SER A 55 22.44 5.84 -45.47
CA SER A 55 22.25 6.76 -46.59
C SER A 55 21.65 6.06 -47.83
N PRO A 56 21.11 6.82 -48.79
CA PRO A 56 19.94 6.43 -49.59
C PRO A 56 20.29 6.15 -51.06
N VAL A 57 19.43 5.42 -51.78
CA VAL A 57 19.27 5.54 -53.24
C VAL A 57 17.80 5.28 -53.65
N PRO A 58 17.18 6.12 -54.52
CA PRO A 58 15.78 6.03 -54.98
C PRO A 58 15.73 5.38 -56.40
N PRO A 59 14.71 5.55 -57.29
CA PRO A 59 13.33 6.05 -57.18
C PRO A 59 12.28 5.12 -57.85
N SER A 60 10.98 5.42 -57.71
CA SER A 60 9.98 5.36 -58.80
C SER A 60 8.67 6.08 -58.40
N PRO A 61 8.13 7.00 -59.22
CA PRO A 61 6.82 7.63 -59.04
C PRO A 61 5.77 6.99 -59.99
N PRO A 62 4.56 7.54 -60.15
CA PRO A 62 3.60 8.09 -59.20
C PRO A 62 2.22 7.39 -59.33
N LEU A 63 1.28 7.66 -58.43
CA LEU A 63 -0.11 7.84 -58.88
C LEU A 63 -0.83 8.86 -58.02
N VAL A 64 -1.26 9.89 -58.74
CA VAL A 64 -2.05 11.04 -58.33
C VAL A 64 -3.48 10.57 -58.12
N GLN A 65 -4.09 10.92 -56.98
CA GLN A 65 -5.51 11.23 -56.99
C GLN A 65 -5.79 12.38 -56.01
N ALA A 66 -6.48 13.38 -56.54
CA ALA A 66 -6.67 14.70 -55.97
C ALA A 66 -7.95 14.80 -55.13
N SER A 67 -7.83 15.52 -54.00
CA SER A 67 -8.74 16.56 -53.45
C SER A 67 -10.22 16.22 -53.12
N PRO A 68 -10.95 17.06 -52.34
CA PRO A 68 -10.58 18.35 -51.73
C PRO A 68 -10.85 18.52 -50.21
N THR A 69 -10.04 19.41 -49.64
CA THR A 69 -10.33 20.50 -48.69
C THR A 69 -11.74 20.64 -48.11
N ALA A 70 -11.83 20.65 -46.77
CA ALA A 70 -12.76 21.50 -46.02
C ALA A 70 -12.03 22.09 -44.80
N ILE A 71 -12.03 23.43 -44.74
CA ILE A 71 -11.42 24.30 -43.74
C ILE A 71 -12.56 24.75 -42.83
N VAL A 72 -12.52 24.49 -41.52
CA VAL A 72 -13.19 25.34 -40.50
C VAL A 72 -12.45 25.25 -39.15
N SER A 73 -11.81 26.36 -38.81
CA SER A 73 -11.73 27.09 -37.53
C SER A 73 -11.48 26.39 -36.18
N THR A 74 -10.33 26.75 -35.60
CA THR A 74 -9.89 26.84 -34.18
C THR A 74 -10.84 27.69 -33.30
N PRO A 75 -10.79 27.68 -31.94
CA PRO A 75 -9.60 27.92 -31.08
C PRO A 75 -9.45 26.96 -29.86
N ALA A 76 -8.26 26.49 -29.51
CA ALA A 76 -7.20 27.16 -28.73
C ALA A 76 -7.65 27.65 -27.34
N VAL A 77 -7.42 26.80 -26.32
CA VAL A 77 -7.45 27.14 -24.89
C VAL A 77 -6.02 27.53 -24.47
N PRO A 78 -5.79 28.66 -23.78
CA PRO A 78 -4.46 29.02 -23.32
C PRO A 78 -4.08 28.20 -22.08
N SER A 79 -2.92 27.55 -22.13
CA SER A 79 -2.14 27.15 -20.94
C SER A 79 -1.46 28.40 -20.40
N GLU A 80 -1.82 28.82 -19.19
CA GLU A 80 -1.02 29.78 -18.44
C GLU A 80 0.14 29.07 -17.74
N THR A 81 1.33 29.49 -18.14
CA THR A 81 2.63 29.19 -17.57
C THR A 81 2.76 29.87 -16.20
N ALA A 82 2.95 29.09 -15.15
CA ALA A 82 3.36 29.59 -13.84
C ALA A 82 4.76 30.20 -13.94
N THR A 83 4.85 31.53 -13.75
CA THR A 83 6.11 32.22 -13.51
C THR A 83 6.31 32.31 -12.01
N ALA A 84 7.29 31.56 -11.50
CA ALA A 84 7.70 31.65 -10.09
C ALA A 84 8.51 32.94 -9.88
N GLU A 85 7.92 33.90 -9.17
CA GLU A 85 8.60 35.08 -8.67
C GLU A 85 9.26 34.74 -7.32
N ALA A 86 10.59 34.66 -7.33
CA ALA A 86 11.39 34.44 -6.14
C ALA A 86 11.42 35.71 -5.27
N THR A 87 10.74 35.66 -4.12
CA THR A 87 10.88 36.68 -3.06
C THR A 87 12.07 36.32 -2.16
N PRO A 88 12.97 37.27 -1.83
CA PRO A 88 14.19 36.98 -1.09
C PRO A 88 13.92 36.68 0.39
N ALA A 89 14.68 35.70 0.91
CA ALA A 89 14.68 35.31 2.32
C ALA A 89 15.22 36.45 3.21
N LEU A 90 14.39 36.91 4.15
CA LEU A 90 14.82 37.80 5.24
C LEU A 90 15.53 36.98 6.32
N VAL A 91 16.80 37.33 6.56
CA VAL A 91 17.63 36.83 7.65
C VAL A 91 17.11 37.39 8.98
N PRO A 92 16.85 36.57 10.01
CA PRO A 92 16.47 37.10 11.32
C PRO A 92 17.69 37.73 12.00
N THR A 93 17.62 39.05 12.20
CA THR A 93 18.59 39.81 13.00
C THR A 93 18.29 39.58 14.49
N VAL A 94 19.17 38.86 15.18
CA VAL A 94 19.12 38.67 16.63
C VAL A 94 19.45 40.00 17.32
N THR A 95 18.43 40.65 17.89
CA THR A 95 18.63 41.83 18.73
C THR A 95 18.70 41.40 20.19
N VAL A 96 19.90 41.34 20.75
CA VAL A 96 20.11 41.08 22.18
C VAL A 96 19.71 42.32 22.98
N ARG A 97 18.66 42.19 23.80
CA ARG A 97 18.23 43.22 24.76
C ARG A 97 19.15 43.19 25.99
N PRO A 98 19.72 44.33 26.44
CA PRO A 98 20.55 44.34 27.64
C PRO A 98 19.70 44.22 28.92
N ALA A 99 20.27 43.54 29.92
CA ALA A 99 19.70 43.32 31.23
C ALA A 99 19.50 44.63 32.03
N PRO A 100 18.46 44.74 32.88
CA PRO A 100 18.21 45.96 33.65
C PRO A 100 19.24 46.14 34.78
N THR A 101 19.81 47.34 34.82
CA THR A 101 20.69 47.84 35.88
C THR A 101 19.90 48.11 37.15
N VAL A 102 20.37 47.58 38.27
CA VAL A 102 19.84 47.81 39.63
C VAL A 102 20.07 49.27 40.02
N ALA A 103 18.99 50.05 40.20
CA ALA A 103 19.06 51.40 40.72
C ALA A 103 19.15 51.38 42.26
N SER A 104 20.19 52.02 42.80
CA SER A 104 20.45 52.14 44.22
C SER A 104 19.55 53.18 44.90
N ARG A 105 19.05 52.78 46.06
CA ARG A 105 18.33 53.52 47.11
C ARG A 105 18.91 54.92 47.41
N PRO A 106 18.09 56.00 47.43
CA PRO A 106 18.51 57.26 48.02
C PRO A 106 18.34 57.25 49.55
N THR A 107 19.37 57.73 50.23
CA THR A 107 19.47 57.94 51.67
C THR A 107 18.64 59.16 52.09
N SER A 108 17.78 58.98 53.11
CA SER A 108 17.02 60.06 53.75
C SER A 108 17.92 60.89 54.68
N PRO A 109 17.87 62.24 54.67
CA PRO A 109 18.42 63.07 55.75
C PRO A 109 17.42 63.22 56.90
N ALA A 110 17.94 63.16 58.13
CA ALA A 110 17.22 63.38 59.38
C ALA A 110 17.08 64.89 59.71
N PRO A 111 16.40 65.29 60.80
CA PRO A 111 15.29 66.22 60.81
C PRO A 111 15.69 67.68 61.12
N SER A 112 14.93 68.64 60.59
CA SER A 112 15.00 70.04 61.06
C SER A 112 13.86 70.33 62.03
N THR A 113 14.27 70.85 63.18
CA THR A 113 13.50 71.35 64.31
C THR A 113 12.55 72.47 63.89
N GLY A 114 11.25 72.30 64.14
CA GLY A 114 10.22 73.30 63.95
C GLY A 114 9.16 73.20 65.05
N THR A 115 8.97 74.31 65.76
CA THR A 115 8.09 74.52 66.92
C THR A 115 6.62 74.11 66.67
N PRO A 116 5.93 73.46 67.62
CA PRO A 116 4.53 73.05 67.41
C PRO A 116 3.57 74.25 67.59
N ILE A 117 2.80 74.55 66.54
CA ILE A 117 1.58 75.37 66.66
C ILE A 117 0.42 74.38 66.80
N LEU A 118 -0.26 74.43 67.94
CA LEU A 118 -1.47 73.66 68.23
C LEU A 118 -2.58 74.07 67.27
N THR A 119 -2.81 73.26 66.24
CA THR A 119 -4.01 73.35 65.41
C THR A 119 -4.79 72.07 65.57
N ARG A 120 -6.00 72.20 66.11
CA ARG A 120 -6.99 71.15 66.41
C ARG A 120 -7.20 70.24 65.18
N PRO A 121 -7.15 68.90 65.30
CA PRO A 121 -7.47 68.03 64.18
C PRO A 121 -8.98 68.12 63.90
N VAL A 122 -9.32 68.57 62.69
CA VAL A 122 -10.63 68.29 62.10
C VAL A 122 -10.66 66.79 61.82
N VAL A 123 -11.65 66.11 62.38
CA VAL A 123 -11.96 64.71 62.06
C VAL A 123 -12.30 64.67 60.57
N GLY A 124 -11.39 64.15 59.75
CA GLY A 124 -11.67 63.80 58.36
C GLY A 124 -12.69 62.67 58.33
N GLU A 125 -13.70 62.82 57.46
CA GLU A 125 -14.61 61.75 57.06
C GLU A 125 -13.85 60.45 56.77
N PRO A 126 -14.44 59.26 57.04
CA PRO A 126 -13.84 58.00 56.63
C PRO A 126 -13.65 58.03 55.11
N GLY A 127 -12.38 58.03 54.67
CA GLY A 127 -12.06 57.84 53.26
C GLY A 127 -12.65 56.52 52.80
N GLU A 128 -13.51 56.57 51.79
CA GLU A 128 -14.04 55.37 51.16
C GLU A 128 -12.86 54.47 50.74
N THR A 129 -12.81 53.26 51.28
CA THR A 129 -11.94 52.21 50.77
C THR A 129 -12.25 52.03 49.29
N PRO A 130 -11.29 52.18 48.35
CA PRO A 130 -11.57 51.98 46.94
C PRO A 130 -12.08 50.55 46.74
N THR A 131 -13.33 50.42 46.31
CA THR A 131 -13.90 49.13 45.93
C THR A 131 -13.01 48.53 44.85
N PRO A 132 -12.53 47.29 44.99
CA PRO A 132 -11.71 46.67 43.95
C PRO A 132 -12.50 46.67 42.64
N VAL A 133 -11.94 47.32 41.62
CA VAL A 133 -12.52 47.33 40.27
C VAL A 133 -12.38 45.91 39.72
N GLY A 134 -13.51 45.27 39.39
CA GLY A 134 -13.48 43.93 38.81
C GLY A 134 -12.83 43.93 37.43
N THR A 135 -12.29 42.78 37.02
CA THR A 135 -11.62 42.60 35.73
C THR A 135 -12.31 41.54 34.87
N CYS A 136 -12.13 41.67 33.56
CA CYS A 136 -12.46 40.67 32.56
C CYS A 136 -11.27 39.70 32.43
N ASP A 137 -11.51 38.39 32.48
CA ASP A 137 -10.49 37.34 32.36
C ASP A 137 -11.11 36.10 31.72
N LEU A 138 -10.86 35.89 30.45
CA LEU A 138 -11.20 34.66 29.75
C LEU A 138 -10.07 33.66 29.90
N ALA A 139 -10.41 32.39 30.00
CA ALA A 139 -9.44 31.30 29.92
C ALA A 139 -9.93 30.27 28.92
N LEU A 140 -8.99 29.62 28.23
CA LEU A 140 -9.29 28.56 27.28
C LEU A 140 -8.60 27.26 27.65
N ASP A 141 -9.40 26.20 27.69
CA ASP A 141 -8.89 24.83 27.69
C ASP A 141 -9.25 24.12 26.39
N LYS A 142 -8.44 23.14 26.02
CA LYS A 142 -8.59 22.37 24.80
C LYS A 142 -8.29 20.91 25.06
N THR A 143 -9.18 20.05 24.58
CA THR A 143 -9.03 18.60 24.67
C THR A 143 -9.37 17.92 23.35
N VAL A 144 -8.82 16.72 23.18
CA VAL A 144 -9.04 15.89 22.00
C VAL A 144 -9.41 14.49 22.47
N SER A 145 -10.43 13.91 21.86
CA SER A 145 -10.77 12.50 22.07
C SER A 145 -10.79 11.74 20.75
N PRO A 146 -10.19 10.53 20.69
CA PRO A 146 -10.24 9.72 19.50
C PRO A 146 -11.66 9.21 19.27
N LEU A 147 -12.13 9.22 18.01
CA LEU A 147 -13.26 8.37 17.64
C LEU A 147 -12.74 6.94 17.57
N ALA A 148 -13.43 6.01 18.24
CA ALA A 148 -13.01 4.61 18.37
C ALA A 148 -12.79 3.90 17.02
N VAL A 149 -13.31 4.45 15.92
CA VAL A 149 -13.15 3.95 14.55
C VAL A 149 -13.05 5.15 13.61
N GLY A 150 -11.93 5.32 12.91
CA GLY A 150 -11.80 6.30 11.82
C GLY A 150 -10.54 7.16 11.85
N ARG A 151 -10.48 8.09 10.91
CA ARG A 151 -9.42 9.09 10.72
C ARG A 151 -9.82 10.44 11.32
N THR A 152 -10.63 10.42 12.38
CA THR A 152 -11.25 11.62 12.96
C THR A 152 -11.09 11.66 14.47
N VAL A 153 -10.90 12.85 15.01
CA VAL A 153 -10.91 13.14 16.45
C VAL A 153 -11.98 14.18 16.76
N VAL A 154 -12.53 14.15 17.98
CA VAL A 154 -13.37 15.24 18.49
C VAL A 154 -12.45 16.25 19.17
N VAL A 155 -12.52 17.51 18.75
CA VAL A 155 -11.89 18.64 19.43
C VAL A 155 -12.94 19.33 20.28
N THR A 156 -12.58 19.61 21.54
CA THR A 156 -13.43 20.36 22.47
C THR A 156 -12.66 21.55 23.03
N LEU A 157 -13.15 22.76 22.79
CA LEU A 157 -12.65 24.00 23.36
C LEU A 157 -13.59 24.44 24.47
N THR A 158 -13.06 24.82 25.63
CA THR A 158 -13.84 25.35 26.75
C THR A 158 -13.36 26.75 27.08
N VAL A 159 -14.21 27.74 26.87
CA VAL A 159 -13.99 29.12 27.28
C VAL A 159 -14.66 29.35 28.63
N GLN A 160 -13.96 30.00 29.55
CA GLN A 160 -14.46 30.33 30.89
C GLN A 160 -14.23 31.81 31.18
N GLN A 161 -15.25 32.52 31.66
CA GLN A 161 -15.09 33.85 32.22
C GLN A 161 -14.79 33.75 33.71
N ARG A 162 -13.51 33.88 34.06
CA ARG A 162 -12.96 33.74 35.41
C ARG A 162 -12.84 35.07 36.16
N GLY A 163 -12.96 36.17 35.44
CA GLY A 163 -12.98 37.51 35.99
C GLY A 163 -14.24 37.82 36.78
N THR A 164 -14.19 38.94 37.50
CA THR A 164 -15.30 39.42 38.35
C THR A 164 -16.11 40.54 37.70
N ALA A 165 -15.69 41.03 36.52
CA ALA A 165 -16.43 41.99 35.71
C ALA A 165 -16.84 41.38 34.36
N VAL A 166 -17.82 42.01 33.71
CA VAL A 166 -18.31 41.62 32.38
C VAL A 166 -17.21 41.85 31.34
N CYS A 167 -16.97 40.87 30.48
CA CYS A 167 -16.14 41.09 29.29
C CYS A 167 -16.93 41.75 28.18
N PRO A 168 -16.31 42.70 27.45
CA PRO A 168 -16.97 43.39 26.35
C PRO A 168 -17.34 42.42 25.20
N THR A 169 -18.22 42.88 24.32
CA THR A 169 -18.57 42.16 23.10
C THR A 169 -17.35 41.93 22.21
N GLY A 170 -17.42 40.89 21.37
CA GLY A 170 -16.41 40.65 20.35
C GLY A 170 -15.21 39.82 20.77
N ALA A 171 -15.31 39.07 21.88
CA ALA A 171 -14.37 38.00 22.19
C ALA A 171 -14.24 37.03 20.99
N LEU A 172 -13.03 36.57 20.73
CA LEU A 172 -12.67 35.75 19.56
C LEU A 172 -12.00 34.46 20.01
N VAL A 173 -12.58 33.33 19.65
CA VAL A 173 -11.95 32.00 19.74
C VAL A 173 -11.41 31.65 18.37
N SER A 174 -10.15 31.22 18.29
CA SER A 174 -9.52 30.77 17.05
C SER A 174 -8.75 29.47 17.28
N ASP A 175 -8.99 28.48 16.42
CA ASP A 175 -8.29 27.20 16.43
C ASP A 175 -7.83 26.81 15.00
N PRO A 176 -6.78 27.46 14.47
CA PRO A 176 -6.33 27.23 13.10
C PRO A 176 -5.75 25.82 12.96
N LEU A 177 -6.37 24.99 12.11
CA LEU A 177 -5.94 23.61 11.92
C LEU A 177 -4.56 23.53 11.22
N PRO A 178 -3.67 22.62 11.65
CA PRO A 178 -2.40 22.38 10.97
C PRO A 178 -2.58 21.90 9.53
N ALA A 179 -1.55 22.07 8.70
CA ALA A 179 -1.56 21.55 7.33
C ALA A 179 -1.83 20.03 7.30
N GLY A 180 -2.71 19.59 6.41
CA GLY A 180 -3.12 18.18 6.29
C GLY A 180 -4.26 17.76 7.22
N PHE A 181 -4.80 18.67 8.03
CA PHE A 181 -5.98 18.44 8.87
C PHE A 181 -7.18 19.24 8.36
N GLN A 182 -8.38 18.68 8.46
CA GLN A 182 -9.61 19.31 7.95
C GLN A 182 -10.73 19.24 8.98
N GLN A 183 -11.55 20.29 9.06
CA GLN A 183 -12.75 20.30 9.89
C GLN A 183 -13.86 19.52 9.18
N GLU A 184 -14.39 18.49 9.85
CA GLU A 184 -15.38 17.56 9.29
C GLU A 184 -16.83 17.89 9.71
N SER A 185 -16.99 18.65 10.79
CA SER A 185 -18.33 19.01 11.29
C SER A 185 -18.44 20.50 11.57
N THR A 186 -19.66 21.03 11.49
CA THR A 186 -19.99 22.33 12.06
C THR A 186 -19.71 22.35 13.57
N ILE A 187 -19.42 23.53 14.11
CA ILE A 187 -19.20 23.70 15.54
C ILE A 187 -20.53 23.64 16.29
N ARG A 188 -20.60 22.77 17.30
CA ARG A 188 -21.68 22.75 18.28
C ARG A 188 -21.27 23.57 19.51
N ILE A 189 -22.12 24.48 19.94
CA ILE A 189 -21.85 25.38 21.08
C ILE A 189 -22.85 25.08 22.20
N VAL A 190 -22.35 24.96 23.43
CA VAL A 190 -23.16 24.88 24.65
C VAL A 190 -22.71 25.98 25.59
N GLU A 191 -23.64 26.83 26.00
CA GLU A 191 -23.39 27.97 26.88
C GLU A 191 -24.00 27.73 28.27
N THR A 192 -23.37 28.27 29.31
CA THR A 192 -23.87 28.23 30.69
C THR A 192 -23.50 29.53 31.40
N GLY A 193 -24.37 30.01 32.30
CA GLY A 193 -24.14 31.26 33.03
C GLY A 193 -24.42 32.54 32.22
N GLY A 194 -25.00 32.41 31.02
CA GLY A 194 -25.35 33.53 30.13
C GLY A 194 -25.42 33.08 28.68
N THR A 195 -25.49 34.05 27.75
CA THR A 195 -25.32 33.81 26.31
C THR A 195 -24.38 34.87 25.73
N GLY A 196 -23.39 34.42 24.97
CA GLY A 196 -22.48 35.23 24.18
C GLY A 196 -22.89 35.33 22.72
N ALA A 197 -23.94 34.62 22.30
CA ALA A 197 -24.45 34.55 20.93
C ALA A 197 -23.32 34.40 19.91
N TRP A 198 -22.58 33.30 19.97
CA TRP A 198 -21.40 33.07 19.13
C TRP A 198 -21.76 32.80 17.66
N GLN A 199 -21.03 33.42 16.74
CA GLN A 199 -21.04 33.09 15.31
C GLN A 199 -19.68 32.55 14.89
N CYS A 200 -19.66 31.41 14.20
CA CYS A 200 -18.43 30.76 13.75
C CYS A 200 -18.30 30.77 12.23
N ASP A 201 -17.09 31.05 11.76
CA ASP A 201 -16.61 30.82 10.40
C ASP A 201 -15.42 29.86 10.46
N GLY A 202 -15.62 28.63 9.98
CA GLY A 202 -14.71 27.51 10.21
C GLY A 202 -14.46 27.25 11.70
N THR A 203 -13.19 27.29 12.10
CA THR A 203 -12.73 27.12 13.49
C THR A 203 -12.54 28.44 14.25
N THR A 204 -13.00 29.55 13.68
CA THR A 204 -12.94 30.87 14.32
C THR A 204 -14.35 31.33 14.70
N CYS A 205 -14.57 31.63 15.98
CA CYS A 205 -15.86 32.04 16.52
C CYS A 205 -15.77 33.39 17.22
N ARG A 206 -16.76 34.26 16.99
CA ARG A 206 -16.86 35.59 17.59
C ARG A 206 -18.12 35.71 18.44
N ALA A 207 -17.99 36.27 19.64
CA ALA A 207 -19.13 36.57 20.52
C ALA A 207 -19.85 37.85 20.05
N GLY A 208 -21.17 37.76 19.87
CA GLY A 208 -22.02 38.91 19.58
C GLY A 208 -22.39 39.72 20.82
N GLU A 209 -22.44 39.07 21.99
CA GLU A 209 -22.89 39.66 23.26
C GLU A 209 -21.77 39.74 24.32
N PRO A 210 -21.88 40.64 25.32
CA PRO A 210 -20.93 40.68 26.44
C PRO A 210 -21.00 39.40 27.28
N LEU A 211 -19.86 38.97 27.83
CA LEU A 211 -19.77 37.72 28.60
C LEU A 211 -19.78 38.02 30.11
N PRO A 212 -20.81 37.59 30.87
CA PRO A 212 -20.92 37.88 32.30
C PRO A 212 -19.94 37.05 33.16
N PRO A 213 -19.63 37.49 34.39
CA PRO A 213 -18.86 36.70 35.36
C PRO A 213 -19.46 35.30 35.58
N GLY A 214 -18.62 34.26 35.56
CA GLY A 214 -19.06 32.87 35.71
C GLY A 214 -19.64 32.23 34.44
N TYR A 215 -19.62 32.95 33.31
CA TYR A 215 -19.99 32.41 32.00
C TYR A 215 -19.04 31.30 31.54
N SER A 216 -19.57 30.30 30.83
CA SER A 216 -18.75 29.31 30.13
C SER A 216 -19.39 28.87 28.81
N ALA A 217 -18.55 28.63 27.80
CA ALA A 217 -18.94 28.07 26.51
C ALA A 217 -18.08 26.87 26.14
N THR A 218 -18.71 25.81 25.66
CA THR A 218 -18.04 24.64 25.10
C THR A 218 -18.31 24.54 23.60
N PHE A 219 -17.23 24.52 22.81
CA PHE A 219 -17.25 24.39 21.36
C PHE A 219 -16.76 22.98 21.00
N THR A 220 -17.56 22.22 20.25
CA THR A 220 -17.23 20.84 19.87
C THR A 220 -17.34 20.67 18.36
N PHE A 221 -16.31 20.10 17.74
CA PHE A 221 -16.27 19.76 16.32
C PHE A 221 -15.33 18.58 16.05
N THR A 222 -15.45 17.95 14.89
CA THR A 222 -14.56 16.86 14.47
C THR A 222 -13.52 17.33 13.48
N VAL A 223 -12.31 16.78 13.61
CA VAL A 223 -11.17 17.05 12.71
C VAL A 223 -10.65 15.73 12.16
N SER A 224 -10.33 15.69 10.87
CA SER A 224 -9.67 14.55 10.21
C SER A 224 -8.21 14.83 9.87
N GLY A 225 -7.45 13.77 9.59
CA GLY A 225 -6.09 13.86 9.06
C GLY A 225 -5.62 12.59 8.35
N GLU A 226 -4.47 12.69 7.69
CA GLU A 226 -3.85 11.60 6.93
C GLU A 226 -3.40 10.43 7.82
N PRO A 227 -3.33 9.18 7.31
CA PRO A 227 -2.89 8.04 8.10
C PRO A 227 -1.45 8.22 8.55
N GLY A 228 -1.18 8.00 9.84
CA GLY A 228 0.14 8.20 10.43
C GLY A 228 0.51 9.66 10.69
N SER A 229 -0.33 10.63 10.29
CA SER A 229 -0.09 12.04 10.60
C SER A 229 -0.37 12.34 12.08
N ALA A 230 0.44 13.22 12.65
CA ALA A 230 0.25 13.82 13.97
C ALA A 230 0.83 15.24 13.95
N ALA A 231 0.11 16.19 14.56
CA ALA A 231 0.56 17.57 14.62
C ALA A 231 0.04 18.26 15.90
N GLU A 232 0.80 19.21 16.41
CA GLU A 232 0.33 20.11 17.46
C GLU A 232 -0.68 21.12 16.88
N ASN A 233 -1.79 21.31 17.59
CA ASN A 233 -2.84 22.25 17.24
C ASN A 233 -3.16 23.15 18.45
N CYS A 234 -3.00 24.46 18.29
CA CYS A 234 -3.17 25.44 19.36
C CYS A 234 -4.43 26.28 19.14
N ALA A 235 -5.29 26.34 20.15
CA ALA A 235 -6.40 27.29 20.17
C ALA A 235 -6.09 28.48 21.09
N LEU A 236 -6.71 29.61 20.79
CA LEU A 236 -6.60 30.87 21.52
C LEU A 236 -8.00 31.47 21.71
N VAL A 237 -8.29 31.98 22.90
CA VAL A 237 -9.36 32.97 23.11
C VAL A 237 -8.74 34.34 23.29
N SER A 238 -9.41 35.39 22.84
CA SER A 238 -8.94 36.76 23.01
C SER A 238 -10.10 37.71 23.23
N VAL A 239 -9.90 38.68 24.11
CA VAL A 239 -10.85 39.77 24.37
C VAL A 239 -10.07 41.02 24.77
N ALA A 240 -10.67 42.20 24.58
CA ALA A 240 -10.05 43.45 24.98
C ALA A 240 -9.94 43.54 26.51
N SER A 241 -8.77 43.96 27.00
CA SER A 241 -8.48 44.13 28.44
C SER A 241 -8.63 42.85 29.26
N ASP A 242 -8.24 41.71 28.68
CA ASP A 242 -8.08 40.46 29.41
C ASP A 242 -7.02 40.60 30.52
N ALA A 243 -7.32 40.12 31.73
CA ALA A 243 -6.48 40.28 32.90
C ALA A 243 -5.38 39.23 33.03
N ASP A 244 -5.52 38.05 32.41
CA ASP A 244 -4.50 37.00 32.43
C ASP A 244 -4.31 36.32 31.05
N PRO A 245 -3.63 37.01 30.11
CA PRO A 245 -3.40 36.47 28.78
C PRO A 245 -2.58 35.16 28.72
N ALA A 246 -1.99 34.72 29.83
CA ALA A 246 -1.22 33.48 29.87
C ALA A 246 -2.12 32.23 29.87
N ASN A 247 -3.41 32.38 30.22
CA ASN A 247 -4.37 31.28 30.29
C ASN A 247 -5.32 31.21 29.07
N ASP A 248 -5.11 32.10 28.11
CA ASP A 248 -5.94 32.28 26.91
C ASP A 248 -5.68 31.23 25.82
N ALA A 249 -4.61 30.44 25.92
CA ALA A 249 -4.18 29.52 24.88
C ALA A 249 -3.92 28.11 25.38
N ARG A 250 -4.27 27.12 24.55
CA ARG A 250 -3.98 25.71 24.82
C ARG A 250 -3.64 24.94 23.54
N CYS A 251 -2.53 24.21 23.59
CA CYS A 251 -2.06 23.33 22.53
C CYS A 251 -2.27 21.86 22.91
N VAL A 252 -2.62 21.05 21.91
CA VAL A 252 -2.83 19.60 22.01
C VAL A 252 -2.35 18.93 20.73
N THR A 253 -1.94 17.67 20.81
CA THR A 253 -1.62 16.88 19.61
C THR A 253 -2.89 16.29 19.01
N LEU A 254 -3.11 16.52 17.71
CA LEU A 254 -4.05 15.76 16.91
C LEU A 254 -3.34 14.49 16.40
N GLY A 255 -3.96 13.32 16.54
CA GLY A 255 -3.38 12.04 16.13
C GLY A 255 -2.43 11.39 17.15
N PRO A 256 -1.68 10.33 16.78
CA PRO A 256 -1.55 9.78 15.42
C PRO A 256 -2.82 9.10 14.93
N PHE A 257 -3.19 9.34 13.67
CA PHE A 257 -4.30 8.61 13.06
C PHE A 257 -3.86 7.21 12.61
N PRO A 258 -4.71 6.18 12.81
CA PRO A 258 -4.35 4.81 12.47
C PRO A 258 -4.06 4.65 10.98
N THR A 259 -2.86 4.11 10.69
CA THR A 259 -2.52 3.65 9.34
C THR A 259 -3.29 2.37 9.06
N PRO A 260 -3.96 2.25 7.89
CA PRO A 260 -4.61 1.00 7.52
C PRO A 260 -3.54 -0.10 7.48
N PRO A 261 -3.86 -1.33 7.96
CA PRO A 261 -2.92 -2.43 7.88
C PRO A 261 -2.54 -2.66 6.42
N VAL A 262 -1.24 -2.75 6.15
CA VAL A 262 -0.72 -3.08 4.82
C VAL A 262 -1.22 -4.48 4.47
N ALA A 263 -1.95 -4.61 3.36
CA ALA A 263 -2.37 -5.93 2.88
C ALA A 263 -1.12 -6.78 2.58
N PRO A 264 -1.07 -8.07 2.96
CA PRO A 264 0.07 -8.91 2.64
C PRO A 264 0.21 -9.01 1.12
N THR A 265 1.40 -8.73 0.59
CA THR A 265 1.71 -8.99 -0.82
C THR A 265 1.52 -10.50 -1.07
N PRO A 266 0.72 -10.91 -2.07
CA PRO A 266 0.53 -12.33 -2.33
C PRO A 266 1.88 -12.95 -2.74
N SER A 267 2.24 -14.06 -2.10
CA SER A 267 3.42 -14.85 -2.49
C SER A 267 3.28 -15.31 -3.94
N PRO A 268 4.34 -15.31 -4.75
CA PRO A 268 4.27 -15.78 -6.12
C PRO A 268 3.90 -17.27 -6.14
N VAL A 269 2.81 -17.61 -6.83
CA VAL A 269 2.41 -19.00 -7.07
C VAL A 269 3.32 -19.59 -8.14
N ALA A 270 4.13 -20.59 -7.76
CA ALA A 270 4.95 -21.35 -8.69
C ALA A 270 4.15 -22.54 -9.25
N CYS A 271 3.85 -22.50 -10.55
CA CYS A 271 3.19 -23.61 -11.23
C CYS A 271 4.21 -24.59 -11.79
N LEU A 272 4.09 -25.86 -11.36
CA LEU A 272 5.00 -26.92 -11.74
C LEU A 272 4.24 -27.99 -12.52
N PHE A 273 4.45 -28.01 -13.84
CA PHE A 273 3.94 -29.08 -14.70
C PHE A 273 5.09 -29.97 -15.18
N GLY A 274 4.90 -31.28 -15.02
CA GLY A 274 5.75 -32.28 -15.66
C GLY A 274 5.21 -32.62 -17.04
N PHE A 275 6.09 -32.70 -18.04
CA PHE A 275 5.73 -33.10 -19.41
C PHE A 275 6.74 -34.13 -19.92
N GLU A 276 6.25 -35.34 -20.18
CA GLU A 276 7.10 -36.48 -20.54
C GLU A 276 6.56 -37.21 -21.77
N LYS A 277 7.46 -37.81 -22.53
CA LYS A 277 7.13 -38.62 -23.71
C LYS A 277 7.95 -39.91 -23.69
N ALA A 278 7.32 -41.01 -24.06
CA ALA A 278 7.96 -42.31 -24.22
C ALA A 278 7.43 -43.01 -25.48
N ILE A 279 8.29 -43.79 -26.13
CA ILE A 279 7.92 -44.59 -27.30
C ILE A 279 8.41 -46.02 -27.04
N ARG A 280 7.46 -46.96 -26.97
CA ARG A 280 7.73 -48.36 -26.66
C ARG A 280 7.47 -49.24 -27.86
N LEU A 281 8.48 -49.93 -28.34
CA LEU A 281 8.36 -50.89 -29.44
C LEU A 281 7.69 -52.19 -28.96
N GLY A 282 6.78 -52.75 -29.76
CA GLY A 282 6.07 -54.00 -29.49
C GLY A 282 6.88 -55.26 -29.78
N GLY A 283 8.01 -55.15 -30.49
CA GLY A 283 8.90 -56.26 -30.82
C GLY A 283 10.05 -55.85 -31.75
N PRO A 284 11.07 -56.71 -31.94
CA PRO A 284 12.18 -56.46 -32.86
C PRO A 284 11.67 -56.13 -34.28
N ILE A 285 12.19 -55.07 -34.89
CA ILE A 285 11.90 -54.73 -36.28
C ILE A 285 12.94 -55.44 -37.16
N THR A 286 12.50 -56.39 -37.99
CA THR A 286 13.37 -57.12 -38.93
C THR A 286 13.39 -56.41 -40.29
N GLY A 287 14.55 -56.41 -40.97
CA GLY A 287 14.78 -55.64 -42.19
C GLY A 287 13.67 -55.75 -43.23
N GLY A 288 13.01 -54.63 -43.52
CA GLY A 288 11.91 -54.49 -44.50
C GLY A 288 10.50 -54.57 -43.92
N GLN A 289 10.33 -54.83 -42.62
CA GLN A 289 9.03 -54.85 -41.95
C GLN A 289 8.75 -53.55 -41.18
N THR A 290 7.48 -53.20 -41.07
CA THR A 290 7.01 -52.14 -40.18
C THR A 290 6.73 -52.73 -38.80
N GLY A 291 7.37 -52.20 -37.77
CA GLY A 291 7.10 -52.55 -36.37
C GLY A 291 5.89 -51.77 -35.83
N SER A 292 5.35 -52.24 -34.71
CA SER A 292 4.39 -51.48 -33.91
C SER A 292 5.09 -50.84 -32.72
N ALA A 293 4.66 -49.64 -32.35
CA ALA A 293 5.05 -48.98 -31.12
C ALA A 293 3.87 -48.30 -30.45
N THR A 294 3.96 -48.10 -29.15
CA THR A 294 3.02 -47.28 -28.39
C THR A 294 3.74 -46.03 -27.92
N VAL A 295 3.23 -44.87 -28.34
CA VAL A 295 3.64 -43.56 -27.83
C VAL A 295 2.81 -43.25 -26.59
N THR A 296 3.46 -42.77 -25.53
CA THR A 296 2.81 -42.31 -24.30
C THR A 296 3.33 -40.92 -23.96
N ILE A 297 2.42 -39.96 -23.84
CA ILE A 297 2.71 -38.61 -23.34
C ILE A 297 2.03 -38.45 -21.98
N ARG A 298 2.74 -37.92 -20.99
CA ARG A 298 2.22 -37.64 -19.64
C ARG A 298 2.35 -36.16 -19.32
N ILE A 299 1.27 -35.58 -18.82
CA ILE A 299 1.21 -34.22 -18.29
C ILE A 299 0.80 -34.32 -16.82
N ARG A 300 1.66 -33.88 -15.91
CA ARG A 300 1.44 -33.96 -14.46
C ARG A 300 1.38 -32.57 -13.85
N ASN A 301 0.40 -32.30 -12.99
CA ASN A 301 0.40 -31.08 -12.18
C ASN A 301 0.96 -31.39 -10.79
N ALA A 302 2.16 -30.88 -10.50
CA ALA A 302 2.79 -30.95 -9.18
C ALA A 302 2.72 -29.61 -8.43
N GLY A 303 2.08 -28.59 -9.02
CA GLY A 303 1.82 -27.29 -8.40
C GLY A 303 0.48 -27.26 -7.64
N PRO A 304 0.14 -26.12 -7.03
CA PRO A 304 -1.09 -25.96 -6.26
C PRO A 304 -2.32 -25.73 -7.15
N GLU A 305 -3.52 -25.66 -6.54
CA GLU A 305 -4.80 -25.58 -7.26
C GLU A 305 -4.89 -24.36 -8.18
N GLU A 306 -4.27 -23.24 -7.81
CA GLU A 306 -4.27 -21.99 -8.57
C GLU A 306 -3.62 -22.14 -9.95
N CYS A 307 -2.86 -23.21 -10.20
CA CYS A 307 -2.28 -23.49 -11.50
C CYS A 307 -3.29 -23.98 -12.53
N THR A 308 -4.44 -24.48 -12.09
CA THR A 308 -5.52 -24.94 -12.98
C THR A 308 -6.38 -23.80 -13.52
N VAL A 309 -6.46 -22.68 -12.79
CA VAL A 309 -7.19 -21.47 -13.21
C VAL A 309 -6.35 -20.52 -14.05
N ARG A 310 -5.01 -20.66 -14.02
CA ARG A 310 -4.10 -19.82 -14.78
C ARG A 310 -4.17 -20.03 -16.29
N TRP A 311 -4.54 -21.24 -16.72
CA TRP A 311 -4.67 -21.59 -18.14
C TRP A 311 -5.99 -22.34 -18.37
N PRO A 312 -6.88 -21.85 -19.25
CA PRO A 312 -8.18 -22.48 -19.47
C PRO A 312 -8.07 -23.80 -20.25
N GLU A 313 -7.00 -23.96 -21.04
CA GLU A 313 -6.80 -25.11 -21.91
C GLU A 313 -5.30 -25.36 -22.12
N PHE A 314 -4.94 -26.64 -22.15
CA PHE A 314 -3.66 -27.14 -22.61
C PHE A 314 -3.82 -27.79 -23.97
N VAL A 315 -2.80 -27.63 -24.81
CA VAL A 315 -2.75 -28.21 -26.15
C VAL A 315 -1.45 -28.99 -26.30
N VAL A 316 -1.56 -30.27 -26.58
CA VAL A 316 -0.44 -31.15 -26.93
C VAL A 316 -0.42 -31.35 -28.42
N VAL A 317 0.71 -31.07 -29.07
CA VAL A 317 0.94 -31.33 -30.49
C VAL A 317 2.10 -32.30 -30.65
N ASP A 318 1.92 -33.34 -31.45
CA ASP A 318 2.94 -34.34 -31.76
C ASP A 318 2.91 -34.65 -33.26
N VAL A 319 4.00 -34.32 -33.95
CA VAL A 319 4.17 -34.59 -35.38
C VAL A 319 5.19 -35.71 -35.54
N LEU A 320 4.74 -36.85 -36.06
CA LEU A 320 5.54 -38.04 -36.25
C LEU A 320 6.58 -37.82 -37.36
N PRO A 321 7.86 -38.16 -37.12
CA PRO A 321 8.92 -38.03 -38.11
C PRO A 321 8.72 -39.00 -39.29
N ALA A 322 9.53 -38.82 -40.34
CA ALA A 322 9.60 -39.74 -41.48
C ALA A 322 9.74 -41.21 -41.01
N GLY A 323 9.04 -42.13 -41.67
CA GLY A 323 9.00 -43.55 -41.30
C GLY A 323 8.11 -43.92 -40.09
N MET A 324 7.45 -42.96 -39.44
CA MET A 324 6.39 -43.22 -38.46
C MET A 324 5.01 -42.77 -38.95
N SER A 325 3.95 -43.52 -38.61
CA SER A 325 2.56 -43.15 -38.88
C SER A 325 1.62 -43.65 -37.78
N LEU A 326 0.47 -43.00 -37.62
CA LEU A 326 -0.57 -43.47 -36.70
C LEU A 326 -1.15 -44.79 -37.19
N SER A 327 -1.25 -45.79 -36.29
CA SER A 327 -1.85 -47.10 -36.58
C SER A 327 -3.13 -47.37 -35.78
N GLY A 328 -3.53 -46.47 -34.89
CA GLY A 328 -4.72 -46.60 -34.06
C GLY A 328 -5.23 -45.27 -33.53
N ALA A 329 -6.40 -45.30 -32.90
CA ALA A 329 -6.99 -44.12 -32.27
C ALA A 329 -6.19 -43.68 -31.04
N VAL A 330 -6.16 -42.36 -30.79
CA VAL A 330 -5.61 -41.80 -29.56
C VAL A 330 -6.51 -42.18 -28.38
N ARG A 331 -5.89 -42.69 -27.31
CA ARG A 331 -6.54 -43.07 -26.06
C ARG A 331 -6.14 -42.09 -24.96
N LEU A 332 -7.13 -41.62 -24.22
CA LEU A 332 -6.97 -40.70 -23.10
C LEU A 332 -7.41 -41.37 -21.80
N ASN A 333 -6.73 -41.09 -20.69
CA ASN A 333 -7.17 -41.54 -19.36
C ASN A 333 -8.26 -40.65 -18.76
N VAL A 334 -8.54 -39.49 -19.37
CA VAL A 334 -9.51 -38.49 -18.91
C VAL A 334 -10.47 -38.13 -20.04
N ALA A 335 -11.76 -37.96 -19.71
CA ALA A 335 -12.81 -37.65 -20.68
C ALA A 335 -12.88 -36.16 -21.06
N ALA A 336 -12.27 -35.28 -20.26
CA ALA A 336 -12.28 -33.82 -20.49
C ALA A 336 -11.34 -33.37 -21.62
N TRP A 337 -10.58 -34.30 -22.20
CA TRP A 337 -9.66 -34.04 -23.31
C TRP A 337 -10.21 -34.63 -24.60
N SER A 338 -9.88 -34.01 -25.72
CA SER A 338 -10.25 -34.48 -27.06
C SER A 338 -9.05 -34.38 -28.00
N CYS A 339 -9.01 -35.18 -29.07
CA CYS A 339 -7.89 -35.18 -30.01
C CYS A 339 -8.35 -35.16 -31.47
N GLY A 340 -7.71 -34.30 -32.27
CA GLY A 340 -7.69 -34.37 -33.72
C GLY A 340 -6.49 -35.19 -34.20
N THR A 341 -6.67 -35.97 -35.26
CA THR A 341 -5.61 -36.84 -35.81
C THR A 341 -5.47 -36.70 -37.31
N SER A 342 -4.26 -36.95 -37.80
CA SER A 342 -3.90 -37.14 -39.19
C SER A 342 -2.90 -38.30 -39.27
N GLU A 343 -2.60 -38.81 -40.46
CA GLU A 343 -1.69 -39.96 -40.61
C GLU A 343 -0.33 -39.78 -39.91
N ARG A 344 0.18 -38.54 -39.83
CA ARG A 344 1.50 -38.22 -39.27
C ARG A 344 1.48 -37.29 -38.06
N ALA A 345 0.32 -36.98 -37.50
CA ALA A 345 0.27 -36.07 -36.36
C ALA A 345 -1.00 -36.24 -35.55
N PHE A 346 -0.93 -35.93 -34.27
CA PHE A 346 -2.11 -35.73 -33.44
C PHE A 346 -1.99 -34.45 -32.63
N GLN A 347 -3.14 -33.87 -32.33
CA GLN A 347 -3.28 -32.71 -31.47
C GLN A 347 -4.37 -33.01 -30.46
N CYS A 348 -4.04 -32.92 -29.17
CA CYS A 348 -4.99 -33.14 -28.09
C CYS A 348 -5.15 -31.87 -27.27
N SER A 349 -6.38 -31.53 -26.89
CA SER A 349 -6.63 -30.39 -26.01
C SER A 349 -7.63 -30.69 -24.91
N GLY A 350 -7.51 -29.97 -23.80
CA GLY A 350 -8.37 -30.07 -22.64
C GLY A 350 -7.85 -29.25 -21.46
N PRO A 351 -8.56 -29.23 -20.32
CA PRO A 351 -8.15 -28.44 -19.16
C PRO A 351 -6.85 -28.99 -18.53
N PRO A 352 -6.04 -28.14 -17.85
CA PRO A 352 -4.89 -28.60 -17.10
C PRO A 352 -5.27 -29.66 -16.05
N PRO A 353 -4.41 -30.66 -15.77
CA PRO A 353 -4.68 -31.63 -14.71
C PRO A 353 -4.79 -30.95 -13.34
N GLN A 354 -5.70 -31.44 -12.50
CA GLN A 354 -5.77 -31.03 -11.09
C GLN A 354 -4.45 -31.36 -10.35
N PRO A 355 -4.13 -30.66 -9.25
CA PRO A 355 -2.94 -30.98 -8.45
C PRO A 355 -2.86 -32.46 -8.07
N GLY A 356 -1.68 -33.04 -8.22
CA GLY A 356 -1.43 -34.46 -7.98
C GLY A 356 -2.00 -35.41 -9.04
N SER A 357 -2.72 -34.89 -10.04
CA SER A 357 -3.31 -35.69 -11.13
C SER A 357 -2.47 -35.62 -12.40
N GLU A 358 -2.77 -36.53 -13.32
CA GLU A 358 -2.10 -36.59 -14.62
C GLU A 358 -3.05 -36.85 -15.78
N VAL A 359 -2.70 -36.29 -16.94
CA VAL A 359 -3.27 -36.63 -18.25
C VAL A 359 -2.29 -37.53 -18.97
N ILE A 360 -2.77 -38.66 -19.47
CA ILE A 360 -2.00 -39.63 -20.25
C ILE A 360 -2.62 -39.75 -21.63
N VAL A 361 -1.85 -39.40 -22.65
CA VAL A 361 -2.17 -39.59 -24.06
C VAL A 361 -1.43 -40.82 -24.55
N THR A 362 -2.14 -41.82 -25.05
CA THR A 362 -1.55 -43.05 -25.58
C THR A 362 -1.98 -43.25 -27.03
N VAL A 363 -1.04 -43.53 -27.92
CA VAL A 363 -1.37 -43.80 -29.33
C VAL A 363 -0.47 -44.88 -29.89
N ASP A 364 -1.06 -45.75 -30.70
CA ASP A 364 -0.30 -46.78 -31.41
C ASP A 364 0.18 -46.22 -32.74
N VAL A 365 1.45 -46.47 -33.04
CA VAL A 365 2.13 -46.01 -34.25
C VAL A 365 2.81 -47.18 -34.95
N ALA A 366 2.81 -47.12 -36.27
CA ALA A 366 3.62 -47.97 -37.11
C ALA A 366 5.01 -47.32 -37.26
N VAL A 367 6.08 -48.11 -37.17
CA VAL A 367 7.47 -47.64 -37.22
C VAL A 367 8.22 -48.44 -38.28
N ALA A 368 8.66 -47.79 -39.35
CA ALA A 368 9.52 -48.39 -40.36
C ALA A 368 10.93 -48.65 -39.78
N ALA A 369 11.64 -49.62 -40.34
CA ALA A 369 12.97 -50.01 -39.86
C ALA A 369 13.97 -48.83 -39.81
N GLU A 370 13.90 -47.90 -40.76
CA GLU A 370 14.73 -46.69 -40.80
C GLU A 370 14.40 -45.68 -39.68
N ALA A 371 13.23 -45.78 -39.06
CA ALA A 371 12.74 -44.87 -38.04
C ALA A 371 12.88 -45.40 -36.60
N GLU A 372 13.45 -46.60 -36.40
CA GLU A 372 13.66 -47.19 -35.06
C GLU A 372 14.51 -46.30 -34.14
N ARG A 373 15.35 -45.43 -34.73
CA ARG A 373 16.20 -44.47 -34.00
C ARG A 373 15.79 -43.02 -34.19
N ALA A 374 14.65 -42.76 -34.84
CA ALA A 374 14.18 -41.40 -35.06
C ALA A 374 13.72 -40.77 -33.74
N VAL A 375 14.12 -39.52 -33.51
CA VAL A 375 13.64 -38.71 -32.39
C VAL A 375 12.27 -38.15 -32.76
N ASN A 376 11.28 -38.37 -31.91
CA ASN A 376 9.96 -37.77 -32.04
C ASN A 376 9.67 -36.88 -30.83
N CYS A 377 9.25 -35.63 -31.06
CA CYS A 377 9.00 -34.62 -30.02
C CYS A 377 7.55 -34.18 -30.02
N ALA A 378 6.99 -33.96 -28.82
CA ALA A 378 5.71 -33.31 -28.63
C ALA A 378 5.91 -31.98 -27.90
N THR A 379 5.00 -31.04 -28.10
CA THR A 379 4.96 -29.75 -27.41
C THR A 379 3.71 -29.63 -26.55
N LEU A 380 3.79 -28.84 -25.47
CA LEU A 380 2.70 -28.52 -24.56
C LEU A 380 2.53 -27.00 -24.46
N ASP A 381 1.48 -26.49 -25.06
CA ASP A 381 1.06 -25.10 -24.96
C ASP A 381 -0.04 -24.92 -23.90
N PRO A 382 -0.10 -23.77 -23.20
CA PRO A 382 0.78 -22.60 -23.29
C PRO A 382 2.01 -22.67 -22.37
N VAL A 383 2.29 -23.83 -21.76
CA VAL A 383 3.45 -24.00 -20.86
C VAL A 383 4.78 -23.81 -21.59
N GLY A 384 4.80 -24.04 -22.91
CA GLY A 384 6.01 -23.95 -23.75
C GLY A 384 6.98 -25.10 -23.51
N ALA A 385 6.51 -26.23 -22.98
CA ALA A 385 7.35 -27.40 -22.71
C ALA A 385 7.44 -28.31 -23.94
N GLN A 386 8.57 -29.01 -24.07
CA GLN A 386 8.82 -29.99 -25.14
C GLN A 386 9.33 -31.29 -24.54
N ALA A 387 8.80 -32.42 -25.00
CA ALA A 387 9.22 -33.75 -24.58
C ALA A 387 9.54 -34.61 -25.80
N CYS A 388 10.74 -35.19 -25.84
CA CYS A 388 11.24 -35.97 -26.96
C CYS A 388 11.57 -37.39 -26.52
N ALA A 389 11.37 -38.35 -27.42
CA ALA A 389 11.71 -39.75 -27.18
C ALA A 389 12.16 -40.44 -28.46
N VAL A 390 12.95 -41.50 -28.28
CA VAL A 390 13.37 -42.44 -29.33
C VAL A 390 12.66 -43.77 -29.08
N PRO A 391 12.22 -44.50 -30.12
CA PRO A 391 11.69 -45.85 -29.96
C PRO A 391 12.65 -46.73 -29.17
N SER A 392 12.13 -47.44 -28.18
CA SER A 392 12.92 -48.29 -27.31
C SER A 392 12.14 -49.51 -26.86
N TYR A 393 12.85 -50.62 -26.65
CA TYR A 393 12.30 -51.80 -25.98
C TYR A 393 12.18 -51.54 -24.47
N SER A 394 11.14 -52.06 -23.84
CA SER A 394 11.10 -52.12 -22.37
C SER A 394 12.29 -52.95 -21.90
N ARG A 395 13.16 -52.39 -21.03
CA ARG A 395 14.06 -53.22 -20.22
C ARG A 395 13.17 -54.09 -19.35
N GLY A 396 13.24 -55.41 -19.55
CA GLY A 396 12.57 -56.39 -18.70
C GLY A 396 13.12 -56.41 -17.28
#